data_AF-A0A1D8A0K6-F1
#
_entry.id   AF-A0A1D8A0K6-F1
#
_cell.length_a   1.000
_cell.length_b   1.000
_cell.length_c   1.000
_cell.angle_alpha   90.00
_cell.angle_beta   90.00
_cell.angle_gamma   90.00
#
_symmetry.space_group_name_H-M   'P 1'
#
loop_
_entity.id
_entity.type
_entity.pdbx_description
1 polymer ?
#
loop_
_entity_poly.entity_id
_entity_poly.type
_entity_poly.pdbx_seq_one_letter_code
_entity_poly.pdbx_strand_id
1 'polypeptide(L)'
;MPEHSWLEILWFHKDKIQLAVYALLFLYCLARRMPAPECVLSGALFGMGAIDKLHHLAIGGSIIWRHANVGHLCIDALAMAGMYIVALHANRIYPLWIAGAQIIAMFGHFYRLALEEINTFAYDAMAVTPSYIQFVAMLLGVVCHMSRRTRLGKYPSWRRSSLPTLETPARILPGA
;
A
#
# COMPACT_ATOMS: atom_id res chain seq x y z
N MET A 1 8.57 38.73 -9.61
CA MET A 1 7.93 37.40 -9.62
C MET A 1 8.38 36.72 -8.34
N PRO A 2 7.50 36.28 -7.44
CA PRO A 2 7.97 35.64 -6.22
C PRO A 2 8.75 34.39 -6.63
N GLU A 3 9.99 34.29 -6.15
CA GLU A 3 10.87 33.17 -6.41
C GLU A 3 10.35 31.99 -5.60
N HIS A 4 9.33 31.32 -6.12
CA HIS A 4 8.80 30.11 -5.51
C HIS A 4 9.95 29.10 -5.41
N SER A 5 10.41 28.87 -4.19
CA SER A 5 11.41 27.85 -3.91
C SER A 5 10.92 26.54 -4.50
N TRP A 6 11.79 25.79 -5.18
CA TRP A 6 11.43 24.52 -5.83
C TRP A 6 10.68 23.55 -4.91
N LEU A 7 10.90 23.66 -3.60
CA LEU A 7 10.19 22.93 -2.55
C LEU A 7 8.69 23.26 -2.50
N GLU A 8 8.31 24.53 -2.67
CA GLU A 8 6.90 24.96 -2.70
C GLU A 8 6.18 24.40 -3.92
N ILE A 9 6.85 24.42 -5.08
CA ILE A 9 6.30 23.88 -6.32
C ILE A 9 6.09 22.36 -6.18
N LEU A 10 7.07 21.64 -5.63
CA LEU A 10 6.96 20.20 -5.37
C LEU A 10 5.83 19.89 -4.38
N TRP A 11 5.74 20.66 -3.30
CA TRP A 11 4.68 20.50 -2.30
C TRP A 11 3.29 20.75 -2.89
N PHE A 12 3.14 21.77 -3.74
CA PHE A 12 1.88 22.09 -4.41
C PHE A 12 1.43 21.00 -5.38
N HIS A 13 2.37 20.29 -6.02
CA HIS A 13 2.08 19.24 -6.99
C HIS A 13 2.21 17.82 -6.42
N LYS A 14 2.44 17.67 -5.11
CA LYS A 14 2.81 16.38 -4.49
C LYS A 14 1.81 15.26 -4.75
N ASP A 15 0.52 15.57 -4.75
CA ASP A 15 -0.59 14.65 -4.96
C ASP A 15 -0.65 14.16 -6.42
N LYS A 16 -0.47 15.07 -7.38
CA LYS A 16 -0.39 14.76 -8.81
C LYS A 16 0.86 13.94 -9.13
N ILE A 17 1.99 14.31 -8.53
CA ILE A 17 3.26 13.57 -8.67
C ILE A 17 3.10 12.16 -8.12
N GLN A 18 2.53 12.00 -6.93
CA GLN A 18 2.29 10.70 -6.32
C GLN A 18 1.38 9.81 -7.18
N LEU A 19 0.26 10.36 -7.68
CA LEU A 19 -0.63 9.63 -8.58
C LEU A 19 0.08 9.20 -9.87
N ALA A 20 0.86 10.10 -10.48
CA ALA A 20 1.64 9.79 -11.67
C ALA A 20 2.66 8.68 -11.41
N VAL A 21 3.36 8.73 -10.27
CA VAL A 21 4.31 7.70 -9.86
C VAL A 21 3.63 6.35 -9.64
N TYR A 22 2.45 6.31 -9.00
CA TYR A 22 1.68 5.07 -8.87
C TYR A 22 1.19 4.53 -10.20
N ALA A 23 0.74 5.40 -11.11
CA ALA A 23 0.36 5.01 -12.45
C ALA A 23 1.56 4.39 -13.19
N LEU A 24 2.72 5.04 -13.15
CA LEU A 24 3.95 4.54 -13.77
C LEU A 24 4.40 3.21 -13.17
N LEU A 25 4.33 3.03 -11.85
CA LEU A 25 4.63 1.76 -11.20
C LEU A 25 3.67 0.65 -11.63
N PHE A 26 2.37 0.93 -11.68
CA PHE A 26 1.37 -0.03 -12.12
C PHE A 26 1.57 -0.43 -13.59
N LEU A 27 1.73 0.56 -14.47
CA LEU A 27 2.01 0.34 -15.89
C LEU A 27 3.32 -0.42 -16.09
N TYR A 28 4.36 -0.11 -15.32
CA TYR A 28 5.62 -0.85 -15.32
C TYR A 28 5.41 -2.32 -14.93
N CYS A 29 4.64 -2.59 -13.87
CA CYS A 29 4.31 -3.95 -13.45
C CYS A 29 3.57 -4.73 -14.56
N LEU A 30 2.59 -4.09 -15.21
CA LEU A 30 1.87 -4.68 -16.33
C LEU A 30 2.79 -4.95 -17.53
N ALA A 31 3.58 -3.97 -17.95
CA ALA A 31 4.49 -4.07 -19.08
C ALA A 31 5.54 -5.16 -18.88
N ARG A 32 6.04 -5.33 -17.65
CA ARG A 32 7.01 -6.37 -17.29
C ARG A 32 6.37 -7.72 -16.98
N ARG A 33 5.05 -7.83 -17.09
CA ARG A 33 4.26 -9.03 -16.75
C ARG A 33 4.63 -9.55 -15.36
N MET A 34 4.69 -8.62 -14.40
CA MET A 34 5.01 -8.94 -13.03
C MET A 34 3.95 -9.88 -12.44
N PRO A 35 4.31 -10.71 -11.45
CA PRO A 35 3.35 -11.62 -10.86
C PRO A 35 2.21 -10.89 -10.13
N ALA A 36 1.17 -11.65 -9.81
CA ALA A 36 -0.08 -11.10 -9.27
C ALA A 36 0.09 -10.18 -8.04
N PRO A 37 0.94 -10.48 -7.03
CA PRO A 37 1.11 -9.57 -5.89
C PRO A 37 1.56 -8.16 -6.28
N GLU A 38 2.52 -8.03 -7.18
CA GLU A 38 3.01 -6.73 -7.65
C GLU A 38 1.94 -5.96 -8.42
N CYS A 39 1.23 -6.62 -9.34
CA CYS A 39 0.18 -5.99 -10.13
C CYS A 39 -1.03 -5.58 -9.29
N VAL A 40 -1.47 -6.42 -8.35
CA VAL A 40 -2.59 -6.12 -7.47
C VAL A 40 -2.26 -4.96 -6.53
N LEU A 41 -1.08 -4.96 -5.91
CA LEU A 41 -0.71 -3.90 -4.96
C LEU A 41 -0.46 -2.55 -5.66
N SER A 42 0.26 -2.53 -6.79
CA SER A 42 0.44 -1.28 -7.55
C SER A 42 -0.88 -0.77 -8.14
N GLY A 43 -1.74 -1.68 -8.61
CA GLY A 43 -3.07 -1.33 -9.10
C GLY A 43 -3.97 -0.78 -8.00
N ALA A 44 -3.91 -1.34 -6.79
CA ALA A 44 -4.66 -0.81 -5.64
C ALA A 44 -4.17 0.59 -5.23
N LEU A 45 -2.85 0.81 -5.14
CA LEU A 45 -2.29 2.13 -4.83
C LEU A 45 -2.66 3.20 -5.88
N PHE A 46 -2.55 2.86 -7.16
CA PHE A 46 -2.99 3.73 -8.24
C PHE A 46 -4.52 3.97 -8.19
N GLY A 47 -5.30 2.90 -8.01
CA GLY A 47 -6.75 2.94 -7.98
C GLY A 47 -7.31 3.83 -6.88
N MET A 48 -6.78 3.72 -5.66
CA MET A 48 -7.17 4.60 -4.55
C MET A 48 -6.95 6.08 -4.90
N GLY A 49 -5.76 6.44 -5.40
CA GLY A 49 -5.46 7.82 -5.77
C GLY A 49 -6.27 8.32 -6.97
N ALA A 50 -6.56 7.45 -7.94
CA ALA A 50 -7.40 7.81 -9.08
C ALA A 50 -8.86 8.03 -8.66
N ILE A 51 -9.40 7.18 -7.80
CA ILE A 51 -10.77 7.30 -7.28
C ILE A 51 -10.92 8.58 -6.45
N ASP A 52 -9.94 8.91 -5.60
CA ASP A 52 -9.90 10.17 -4.85
C ASP A 52 -10.04 11.39 -5.78
N LYS A 53 -9.24 11.43 -6.85
CA LYS A 53 -9.32 12.52 -7.86
C LYS A 53 -10.65 12.56 -8.59
N LEU A 54 -11.19 11.41 -9.00
CA LEU A 54 -12.47 11.32 -9.68
C LEU A 54 -13.62 11.78 -8.77
N HIS A 55 -13.59 11.40 -7.48
CA HIS A 55 -14.56 11.83 -6.50
C HIS A 55 -14.53 13.36 -6.31
N HIS A 56 -13.33 13.94 -6.19
CA HIS A 56 -13.18 15.40 -6.10
C HIS A 56 -13.68 16.14 -7.35
N LEU A 57 -13.44 15.58 -8.54
CA LEU A 57 -13.92 16.15 -9.79
C LEU A 57 -15.45 16.07 -9.92
N ALA A 58 -16.06 14.95 -9.51
CA ALA A 58 -17.49 14.69 -9.66
C ALA A 58 -18.36 15.51 -8.70
N ILE A 59 -17.89 15.75 -7.47
CA ILE A 59 -18.69 16.41 -6.42
C ILE A 59 -18.42 17.92 -6.33
N GLY A 60 -17.43 18.45 -7.07
CA GLY A 60 -17.22 19.89 -7.25
C GLY A 60 -16.87 20.68 -5.98
N GLY A 61 -16.46 20.00 -4.90
CA GLY A 61 -16.16 20.61 -3.60
C GLY A 61 -14.69 20.48 -3.21
N SER A 62 -14.09 21.59 -2.75
CA SER A 62 -12.82 21.57 -2.02
C SER A 62 -12.95 20.68 -0.78
N ILE A 63 -11.90 19.90 -0.48
CA ILE A 63 -11.77 18.97 0.66
C ILE A 63 -12.59 19.48 1.86
N ILE A 64 -13.73 18.86 2.11
CA ILE A 64 -14.58 19.19 3.26
C ILE A 64 -13.91 18.56 4.47
N TRP A 65 -12.98 19.29 5.08
CA TRP A 65 -12.28 18.91 6.32
C TRP A 65 -13.21 18.76 7.54
N ARG A 66 -14.53 19.00 7.37
CA ARG A 66 -15.50 19.03 8.46
C ARG A 66 -16.18 17.69 8.75
N HIS A 67 -16.26 16.77 7.80
CA HIS A 67 -16.96 15.49 8.00
C HIS A 67 -16.14 14.32 7.47
N ALA A 68 -16.12 13.21 8.22
CA ALA A 68 -15.59 11.96 7.72
C ALA A 68 -16.38 11.53 6.48
N ASN A 69 -15.72 11.49 5.33
CA ASN A 69 -16.36 11.04 4.10
C ASN A 69 -16.47 9.51 4.15
N VAL A 70 -17.66 9.01 4.47
CA VAL A 70 -17.98 7.58 4.53
C VAL A 70 -17.61 6.86 3.23
N GLY A 71 -17.69 7.54 2.08
CA GLY A 71 -17.24 7.00 0.79
C GLY A 71 -15.74 6.69 0.78
N HIS A 72 -14.90 7.59 1.29
CA HIS A 72 -13.45 7.36 1.39
C HIS A 72 -13.12 6.21 2.33
N LEU A 73 -13.83 6.14 3.47
CA LEU A 73 -13.71 5.01 4.40
C LEU A 73 -14.01 3.67 3.71
N CYS A 74 -15.09 3.59 2.94
CA CYS A 74 -15.46 2.38 2.20
C CYS A 74 -14.39 1.98 1.16
N ILE A 75 -13.86 2.95 0.41
CA ILE A 75 -12.79 2.71 -0.57
C ILE A 75 -11.53 2.18 0.12
N ASP A 76 -11.11 2.85 1.20
CA ASP A 76 -9.93 2.43 1.96
C ASP A 76 -10.14 1.06 2.60
N ALA A 77 -11.37 0.69 2.98
CA ALA A 77 -11.68 -0.61 3.59
C ALA A 77 -11.59 -1.73 2.56
N LEU A 78 -12.11 -1.51 1.36
CA LEU A 78 -11.98 -2.44 0.24
C LEU A 78 -10.51 -2.61 -0.18
N ALA A 79 -9.78 -1.51 -0.29
CA ALA A 79 -8.35 -1.55 -0.60
C ALA A 79 -7.56 -2.26 0.49
N MET A 80 -7.86 -1.98 1.76
CA MET A 80 -7.26 -2.66 2.91
C MET A 80 -7.51 -4.16 2.86
N ALA A 81 -8.74 -4.61 2.63
CA ALA A 81 -9.06 -6.03 2.52
C ALA A 81 -8.24 -6.71 1.40
N GLY A 82 -8.17 -6.10 0.21
CA GLY A 82 -7.38 -6.61 -0.91
C GLY A 82 -5.89 -6.67 -0.61
N MET A 83 -5.32 -5.59 -0.06
CA MET A 83 -3.90 -5.54 0.33
C MET A 83 -3.56 -6.54 1.43
N TYR A 84 -4.46 -6.74 2.39
CA TYR A 84 -4.29 -7.68 3.50
C TYR A 84 -4.31 -9.13 3.02
N ILE A 85 -5.25 -9.49 2.12
CA ILE A 85 -5.27 -10.80 1.47
C ILE A 85 -3.95 -11.06 0.75
N VAL A 86 -3.44 -10.08 0.00
CA VAL A 86 -2.14 -10.22 -0.66
C VAL A 86 -1.02 -10.35 0.37
N ALA A 87 -1.06 -9.58 1.45
CA ALA A 87 -0.02 -9.61 2.48
C ALA A 87 0.12 -10.97 3.17
N LEU A 88 -1.00 -11.62 3.47
CA LEU A 88 -1.02 -12.94 4.11
C LEU A 88 -0.57 -14.05 3.15
N HIS A 89 -0.93 -13.96 1.87
CA HIS A 89 -0.72 -15.06 0.92
C HIS A 89 0.51 -14.90 0.04
N ALA A 90 1.06 -13.69 -0.13
CA ALA A 90 2.20 -13.47 -1.01
C ALA A 90 3.49 -14.07 -0.43
N ASN A 91 4.31 -14.68 -1.28
CA ASN A 91 5.64 -15.18 -0.94
C ASN A 91 6.70 -14.06 -0.88
N ARG A 92 6.35 -12.96 -0.21
CA ARG A 92 7.07 -11.68 -0.12
C ARG A 92 6.78 -11.06 1.25
N ILE A 93 7.73 -10.27 1.77
CA ILE A 93 7.58 -9.59 3.07
C ILE A 93 7.01 -8.18 2.90
N TYR A 94 7.42 -7.43 1.87
CA TYR A 94 6.99 -6.04 1.67
C TYR A 94 5.46 -5.82 1.60
N PRO A 95 4.61 -6.78 1.16
CA PRO A 95 3.16 -6.60 1.23
C PRO A 95 2.64 -6.38 2.66
N LEU A 96 3.31 -6.92 3.68
CA LEU A 96 2.95 -6.67 5.09
C LEU A 96 3.17 -5.21 5.48
N TRP A 97 4.19 -4.55 4.93
CA TRP A 97 4.47 -3.13 5.20
C TRP A 97 3.36 -2.26 4.59
N ILE A 98 2.94 -2.60 3.36
CA ILE A 98 1.85 -1.90 2.67
C ILE A 98 0.54 -2.06 3.44
N ALA A 99 0.21 -3.28 3.86
CA ALA A 99 -1.01 -3.54 4.63
C ALA A 99 -0.96 -2.88 6.02
N GLY A 100 0.18 -2.92 6.71
CA GLY A 100 0.36 -2.24 8.00
C GLY A 100 0.19 -0.73 7.90
N ALA A 101 0.74 -0.10 6.86
CA ALA A 101 0.50 1.31 6.58
C ALA A 101 -0.98 1.58 6.26
N GLN A 102 -1.65 0.71 5.48
CA GLN A 102 -3.08 0.88 5.19
C GLN A 102 -3.94 0.81 6.45
N ILE A 103 -3.58 -0.02 7.43
CA ILE A 103 -4.25 -0.04 8.74
C ILE A 103 -4.10 1.32 9.43
N ILE A 104 -2.92 1.93 9.43
CA ILE A 104 -2.73 3.27 10.01
C ILE A 104 -3.63 4.31 9.32
N ALA A 105 -3.70 4.29 7.98
CA ALA A 105 -4.59 5.17 7.22
C ALA A 105 -6.08 4.96 7.58
N MET A 106 -6.50 3.70 7.70
CA MET A 106 -7.85 3.32 8.15
C MET A 106 -8.18 3.90 9.52
N PHE A 107 -7.24 3.83 10.47
CA PHE A 107 -7.40 4.42 11.80
C PHE A 107 -7.48 5.96 11.76
N GLY A 108 -6.94 6.63 10.74
CA GLY A 108 -7.12 8.07 10.53
C GLY A 108 -8.60 8.44 10.32
N HIS A 109 -9.35 7.61 9.59
CA HIS A 109 -10.80 7.80 9.42
C HIS A 109 -11.55 7.57 10.73
N PHE A 110 -11.22 6.53 11.48
CA PHE A 110 -11.82 6.29 12.79
C PHE A 110 -11.52 7.43 13.78
N TYR A 111 -10.29 7.95 13.78
CA TYR A 111 -9.91 9.10 14.58
C TYR A 111 -10.77 10.33 14.24
N ARG A 112 -11.01 10.60 12.95
CA ARG A 112 -11.88 11.70 12.51
C ARG A 112 -13.35 11.48 12.82
N LEU A 113 -13.84 10.23 12.80
CA LEU A 113 -15.22 9.89 13.12
C LEU A 113 -15.52 9.98 14.62
N ALA A 114 -14.54 9.66 15.46
CA ALA A 114 -14.73 9.53 16.90
C ALA A 114 -14.65 10.85 17.67
N LEU A 115 -14.04 11.89 17.11
CA LEU A 115 -13.74 13.14 17.80
C LEU A 115 -14.25 14.37 17.04
N GLU A 116 -14.93 15.27 17.75
CA GLU A 116 -15.38 16.55 17.21
C GLU A 116 -14.20 17.52 17.01
N GLU A 117 -13.27 17.54 17.97
CA GLU A 117 -12.01 18.26 17.90
C GLU A 117 -10.84 17.30 17.70
N ILE A 118 -10.10 17.47 16.60
CA ILE A 118 -8.95 16.64 16.27
C ILE A 118 -7.66 17.45 16.29
N ASN A 119 -6.56 16.80 16.66
CA ASN A 119 -5.25 17.34 16.37
C ASN A 119 -4.96 17.19 14.87
N THR A 120 -4.86 18.31 14.15
CA THR A 120 -4.66 18.33 12.70
C THR A 120 -3.35 17.66 12.28
N PHE A 121 -2.27 17.86 13.04
CA PHE A 121 -1.00 17.22 12.76
C PHE A 121 -1.09 15.69 12.89
N ALA A 122 -1.74 15.18 13.94
CA ALA A 122 -1.94 13.74 14.12
C ALA A 122 -2.78 13.14 12.99
N TYR A 123 -3.87 13.82 12.62
CA TYR A 123 -4.72 13.38 11.51
C TYR A 123 -3.96 13.37 10.18
N ASP A 124 -3.24 14.43 9.85
CA ASP A 124 -2.45 14.51 8.62
C ASP A 124 -1.33 13.46 8.60
N ALA A 125 -0.69 13.22 9.75
CA ALA A 125 0.30 12.16 9.87
C ALA A 125 -0.31 10.79 9.56
N MET A 126 -1.52 10.50 10.05
CA MET A 126 -2.22 9.23 9.78
C MET A 126 -2.80 9.15 8.36
N ALA A 127 -3.23 10.26 7.78
CA ALA A 127 -3.83 10.29 6.45
C ALA A 127 -2.78 10.27 5.32
N VAL A 128 -1.64 10.94 5.51
CA VAL A 128 -0.65 11.17 4.45
C VAL A 128 0.54 10.22 4.55
N THR A 129 1.13 10.07 5.74
CA THR A 129 2.37 9.31 5.95
C THR A 129 2.29 7.86 5.47
N PRO A 130 1.19 7.12 5.71
CA PRO A 130 1.06 5.76 5.20
C PRO A 130 1.32 5.61 3.71
N SER A 131 0.85 6.57 2.91
CA SER A 131 1.03 6.50 1.46
C SER A 131 2.50 6.52 1.05
N TYR A 132 3.34 7.31 1.73
CA TYR A 132 4.79 7.30 1.48
C TYR A 132 5.45 5.98 1.91
N ILE A 133 5.03 5.39 3.02
CA ILE A 133 5.51 4.08 3.47
C ILE A 133 5.13 3.01 2.43
N GLN A 134 3.90 3.04 1.94
CA GLN A 134 3.41 2.12 0.92
C GLN A 134 4.19 2.25 -0.39
N PHE A 135 4.44 3.49 -0.82
CA PHE A 135 5.27 3.77 -2.00
C PHE A 135 6.67 3.16 -1.88
N VAL A 136 7.37 3.46 -0.78
CA VAL A 136 8.73 2.95 -0.54
C VAL A 136 8.72 1.42 -0.47
N ALA A 137 7.78 0.83 0.26
CA ALA A 137 7.64 -0.62 0.35
C ALA A 137 7.38 -1.26 -1.02
N MET A 138 6.54 -0.65 -1.86
CA MET A 138 6.24 -1.14 -3.20
C MET A 138 7.48 -1.08 -4.11
N LEU A 139 8.19 0.06 -4.11
CA LEU A 139 9.41 0.23 -4.91
C LEU A 139 10.49 -0.78 -4.52
N LEU A 140 10.78 -0.90 -3.22
CA LEU A 140 11.73 -1.88 -2.69
C LEU A 140 11.28 -3.32 -3.03
N GLY A 141 9.98 -3.59 -2.92
CA GLY A 141 9.39 -4.88 -3.24
C GLY A 141 9.62 -5.31 -4.68
N VAL A 142 9.37 -4.42 -5.63
CA VAL A 142 9.58 -4.63 -7.06
C VAL A 142 11.07 -4.87 -7.37
N VAL A 143 11.95 -4.01 -6.86
CA VAL A 143 13.40 -4.12 -7.07
C VAL A 143 13.95 -5.43 -6.50
N CYS A 144 13.61 -5.76 -5.25
CA CYS A 144 14.04 -6.99 -4.60
C CYS A 144 13.46 -8.24 -5.29
N HIS A 145 12.22 -8.18 -5.80
CA HIS A 145 11.65 -9.28 -6.58
C HIS A 145 12.43 -9.50 -7.88
N MET A 146 12.72 -8.43 -8.62
CA MET A 146 13.49 -8.52 -9.87
C MET A 146 14.89 -9.09 -9.61
N SER A 147 15.60 -8.56 -8.62
CA SER A 147 16.93 -9.06 -8.23
C SER A 147 16.88 -10.54 -7.87
N ARG A 148 15.93 -10.95 -7.02
CA ARG A 148 15.75 -12.36 -6.65
C ARG A 148 15.43 -13.25 -7.84
N ARG A 149 14.61 -12.78 -8.78
CA ARG A 149 14.27 -13.54 -10.01
C ARG A 149 15.48 -13.76 -10.90
N THR A 150 16.42 -12.81 -10.97
CA THR A 150 17.67 -13.01 -11.72
C THR A 150 18.58 -14.05 -11.07
N ARG A 151 18.56 -14.16 -9.73
CA ARG A 151 19.43 -15.08 -8.98
C ARG A 151 18.86 -16.49 -8.80
N LEU A 152 17.56 -16.60 -8.55
CA LEU A 152 16.88 -17.87 -8.18
C LEU A 152 15.97 -18.41 -9.29
N GLY A 153 15.76 -17.66 -10.38
CA GLY A 153 14.82 -18.04 -11.42
C GLY A 153 13.35 -17.87 -11.01
N LYS A 154 12.46 -18.70 -11.59
CA LYS A 154 11.01 -18.65 -11.33
C LYS A 154 10.70 -19.36 -10.01
N TYR A 155 9.94 -18.71 -9.13
CA TYR A 155 9.47 -19.27 -7.87
C TYR A 155 7.98 -18.92 -7.64
N PRO A 156 7.26 -19.68 -6.79
CA PRO A 156 5.84 -19.45 -6.55
C PRO A 156 5.58 -18.05 -5.97
N SER A 157 4.61 -17.34 -6.55
CA SER A 157 4.24 -16.00 -6.10
C SER A 157 3.39 -15.99 -4.84
N TRP A 158 2.65 -17.05 -4.61
CA TRP A 158 1.82 -17.28 -3.44
C TRP A 158 2.46 -18.35 -2.56
N ARG A 159 2.39 -18.18 -1.25
CA ARG A 159 2.79 -19.20 -0.29
C ARG A 159 1.85 -20.38 -0.46
N ARG A 160 2.43 -21.58 -0.58
CA ARG A 160 1.66 -22.80 -0.36
C ARG A 160 1.47 -22.91 1.16
N SER A 161 0.28 -23.29 1.62
CA SER A 161 0.06 -23.57 3.03
C SER A 161 1.21 -24.44 3.54
N SER A 162 1.84 -24.03 4.64
CA SER A 162 2.78 -24.90 5.33
C SER A 162 2.00 -26.13 5.75
N LEU A 163 2.24 -27.26 5.08
CA LEU A 163 1.89 -28.56 5.67
C LEU A 163 2.49 -28.57 7.08
N PRO A 164 1.75 -28.99 8.12
CA PRO A 164 2.35 -29.25 9.41
C PRO A 164 3.58 -30.11 9.16
N THR A 165 4.75 -29.64 9.60
CA THR A 165 5.95 -30.46 9.57
C THR A 165 5.59 -31.74 10.32
N LEU A 166 5.52 -32.87 9.63
CA LEU A 166 5.31 -34.14 10.30
C LEU A 166 6.41 -34.28 11.33
N GLU A 167 6.03 -34.46 12.60
CA GLU A 167 7.00 -34.71 13.65
C GLU A 167 7.84 -35.91 13.20
N THR A 168 9.12 -35.67 12.99
CA THR A 168 10.05 -36.78 12.75
C THR A 168 10.17 -37.49 14.10
N PRO A 169 9.76 -38.77 14.22
CA PRO A 169 9.87 -39.47 15.48
C PRO A 169 11.32 -39.40 15.95
N ALA A 170 11.54 -39.15 17.24
CA ALA A 170 12.87 -39.14 17.82
C ALA A 170 13.60 -40.41 17.39
N ARG A 171 14.74 -40.26 16.70
CA ARG A 171 15.60 -41.38 16.32
C ARG A 171 16.16 -41.95 17.63
N ILE A 172 15.51 -42.99 18.16
CA ILE A 172 16.06 -43.79 19.26
C ILE A 172 17.29 -44.48 18.69
N LEU A 173 18.48 -44.01 19.09
CA LEU A 173 19.72 -44.72 18.80
C LEU A 173 19.74 -46.00 19.66
N PRO A 174 19.85 -47.19 19.05
CA PRO A 174 20.04 -48.41 19.82
C PRO A 174 21.48 -48.46 20.34
N GLY A 175 21.64 -48.45 21.67
CA GLY A 175 22.90 -48.75 22.34
C GLY A 175 23.45 -47.61 23.20
N ALA A 176 23.08 -47.63 24.48
CA ALA A 176 23.88 -47.10 25.58
C ALA A 176 24.08 -48.25 26.58
#